data_AF-A0A2N3B604-F1
#
_entry.id   AF-A0A2N3B604-F1
#
_cell.length_a   1.000
_cell.length_b   1.000
_cell.length_c   1.000
_cell.angle_alpha   90.00
_cell.angle_beta   90.00
_cell.angle_gamma   90.00
#
_symmetry.space_group_name_H-M   'P 1'
#
loop_
_entity.id
_entity.type
_entity.pdbx_description
1 polymer ?
#
loop_
_entity_poly.entity_id
_entity_poly.type
_entity_poly.pdbx_seq_one_letter_code
_entity_poly.pdbx_strand_id
1 'polypeptide(L)'
;MSYRSSHRSERVSASSTPSGAGFGAAAEVLPGQFYEANVSELIRTAEEGMQAMAPDLVVFGEKSDRIGNVSNFAVPGLKNSVAMMGLDLLGLSVSS
;
A
#
# COMPACT_ATOMS: atom_id res chain seq x y z
N MET A 1 -10.31 52.74 16.62
CA MET A 1 -9.11 52.14 15.99
C MET A 1 -9.02 50.70 16.46
N SER A 2 -9.58 49.77 15.68
CA SER A 2 -9.83 48.38 16.09
C SER A 2 -8.98 47.46 15.22
N TYR A 3 -8.01 46.76 15.82
CA TYR A 3 -7.29 45.69 15.15
C TYR A 3 -7.34 44.45 16.05
N ARG A 4 -8.41 43.66 15.89
CA ARG A 4 -8.50 42.33 16.50
C ARG A 4 -7.80 41.36 15.55
N SER A 5 -6.50 41.15 15.78
CA SER A 5 -5.74 40.12 15.06
C SER A 5 -6.16 38.74 15.55
N SER A 6 -7.01 38.08 14.77
CA SER A 6 -7.45 36.70 14.99
C SER A 6 -6.54 35.76 14.20
N HIS A 7 -5.36 35.43 14.72
CA HIS A 7 -4.47 34.42 14.12
C HIS A 7 -3.77 33.56 15.17
N ARG A 8 -4.51 32.74 15.91
CA ARG A 8 -3.94 31.48 16.42
C ARG A 8 -5.02 30.46 16.72
N SER A 9 -5.25 29.57 15.76
CA SER A 9 -5.84 28.27 16.02
C SER A 9 -5.05 27.24 15.23
N GLU A 10 -3.79 27.05 15.63
CA GLU A 10 -3.14 25.77 15.39
C GLU A 10 -3.65 24.86 16.50
N ARG A 11 -4.37 23.80 16.12
CA ARG A 11 -4.80 22.78 17.08
C ARG A 11 -3.57 22.14 17.71
N VAL A 12 -3.15 22.65 18.87
CA VAL A 12 -2.27 21.90 19.79
C VAL A 12 -3.18 20.94 20.56
N SER A 13 -3.63 19.90 19.86
CA SER A 13 -3.87 18.61 20.52
C SER A 13 -2.48 18.05 20.80
N ALA A 14 -2.20 17.65 22.06
CA ALA A 14 -0.95 16.96 22.39
C ALA A 14 -0.76 15.83 21.38
N SER A 15 0.26 15.94 20.53
CA SER A 15 0.60 14.87 19.59
C SER A 15 0.81 13.60 20.42
N SER A 16 0.30 12.46 19.96
CA SER A 16 0.58 11.18 20.61
C SER A 16 2.09 10.93 20.56
N THR A 17 2.76 11.27 21.66
CA THR A 17 4.23 11.35 21.73
C THR A 17 4.93 10.05 21.31
N PRO A 18 4.39 8.83 21.54
CA PRO A 18 4.99 7.59 21.01
C PRO A 18 4.78 7.41 19.50
N SER A 19 3.59 7.75 18.97
CA SER A 19 3.31 7.64 17.53
C SER A 19 4.21 8.57 16.71
N GLY A 20 4.45 9.78 17.21
CA GLY A 20 5.34 10.75 16.56
C GLY A 20 6.80 10.31 16.57
N ALA A 21 7.30 9.77 17.68
CA ALA A 21 8.66 9.25 17.77
C ALA A 21 8.87 8.02 16.87
N GLY A 22 7.89 7.10 16.83
CA GLY A 22 7.94 5.93 15.95
C GLY A 22 7.90 6.30 14.45
N PHE A 23 7.06 7.28 14.07
CA PHE A 23 7.05 7.79 12.70
C PHE A 23 8.36 8.46 12.31
N GLY A 24 8.93 9.29 13.20
CA GLY A 24 10.22 9.95 12.96
C GLY A 24 11.36 8.98 12.69
N ALA A 25 11.49 7.94 13.53
CA ALA A 25 12.50 6.90 13.33
C ALA A 25 12.30 6.12 12.01
N ALA A 26 11.04 5.82 11.64
CA ALA A 26 10.75 5.18 10.36
C ALA A 26 11.10 6.08 9.16
N ALA A 27 10.79 7.37 9.25
CA ALA A 27 11.07 8.35 8.19
C ALA A 27 12.57 8.56 7.93
N GLU A 28 13.41 8.42 8.96
CA GLU A 28 14.87 8.49 8.82
C GLU A 28 15.46 7.26 8.10
N VAL A 29 14.89 6.08 8.30
CA VAL A 29 15.43 4.81 7.79
C VAL A 29 14.85 4.42 6.42
N LEU A 30 13.57 4.71 6.19
CA LEU A 30 12.83 4.25 5.01
C LEU A 30 13.44 4.67 3.66
N PRO A 31 13.95 5.90 3.45
CA PRO A 31 14.47 6.32 2.15
C PRO A 31 15.61 5.44 1.64
N GLY A 32 16.51 4.97 2.52
CA GLY A 32 17.60 4.08 2.12
C GLY A 32 17.10 2.69 1.71
N GLN A 33 16.16 2.14 2.48
CA GLN A 33 15.67 0.77 2.28
C GLN A 33 14.66 0.65 1.12
N PHE A 34 13.89 1.69 0.85
CA PHE A 34 12.83 1.64 -0.16
C PHE A 34 13.39 1.43 -1.58
N TYR A 35 14.49 2.10 -1.92
CA TYR A 35 15.12 1.95 -3.24
C TYR A 35 15.88 0.62 -3.38
N GLU A 36 16.49 0.12 -2.31
CA GLU A 36 17.20 -1.16 -2.32
C GLU A 36 16.27 -2.37 -2.39
N ALA A 37 15.04 -2.25 -1.88
CA ALA A 37 14.09 -3.35 -1.79
C ALA A 37 13.53 -3.82 -3.15
N ASN A 38 13.73 -3.05 -4.23
CA ASN A 38 13.24 -3.33 -5.59
C ASN A 38 11.82 -3.95 -5.64
N VAL A 39 10.89 -3.37 -4.88
CA VAL A 39 9.55 -3.94 -4.66
C VAL A 39 8.78 -4.12 -5.98
N SER A 40 9.04 -3.27 -6.96
CA SER A 40 8.48 -3.38 -8.32
C SER A 40 8.82 -4.71 -9.00
N GLU A 41 10.04 -5.23 -8.82
CA GLU A 41 10.43 -6.52 -9.39
C GLU A 41 9.73 -7.68 -8.68
N LEU A 42 9.56 -7.59 -7.35
CA LEU A 42 8.80 -8.57 -6.58
C LEU A 42 7.34 -8.64 -7.05
N ILE A 43 6.70 -7.48 -7.21
CA ILE A 43 5.32 -7.41 -7.71
C ILE A 43 5.23 -7.95 -9.14
N ARG A 44 6.16 -7.60 -10.03
CA ARG A 44 6.19 -8.15 -11.40
C ARG A 44 6.29 -9.67 -11.39
N THR A 45 7.18 -10.23 -10.56
CA THR A 45 7.36 -11.69 -10.43
C THR A 45 6.08 -12.37 -9.94
N ALA A 46 5.38 -11.76 -8.98
CA ALA A 46 4.10 -12.26 -8.50
C ALA A 46 3.02 -12.20 -9.60
N GLU A 47 2.91 -11.09 -10.33
CA GLU A 47 1.96 -10.92 -11.44
C GLU A 47 2.20 -11.96 -12.55
N GLU A 48 3.44 -12.16 -12.97
CA GLU A 48 3.83 -13.16 -13.98
C GLU A 48 3.51 -14.60 -13.51
N GLY A 49 3.80 -14.91 -12.25
CA GLY A 49 3.48 -16.21 -11.66
C GLY A 49 1.97 -16.47 -11.60
N MET A 50 1.19 -15.47 -11.21
CA MET A 50 -0.27 -15.58 -11.17
C MET A 50 -0.88 -15.72 -12.57
N GLN A 51 -0.38 -14.97 -13.57
CA GLN A 51 -0.80 -15.09 -14.97
C GLN A 51 -0.45 -16.46 -15.58
N ALA A 52 0.68 -17.05 -15.18
CA ALA A 52 1.03 -18.40 -15.62
C ALA A 52 0.07 -19.48 -15.07
N MET A 53 -0.48 -19.27 -13.87
CA MET A 53 -1.46 -20.16 -13.25
C MET A 53 -2.89 -19.92 -13.75
N ALA A 54 -3.23 -18.66 -14.03
CA ALA A 54 -4.55 -18.22 -14.51
C ALA A 54 -4.37 -17.29 -15.72
N PRO A 55 -4.34 -17.83 -16.96
CA PRO A 55 -4.06 -17.05 -18.17
C PRO A 55 -5.07 -15.93 -18.47
N ASP A 56 -6.27 -16.00 -17.89
CA ASP A 56 -7.33 -15.00 -18.01
C ASP A 56 -7.34 -13.97 -16.87
N LEU A 57 -6.35 -14.04 -15.96
CA LEU A 57 -6.17 -13.06 -14.88
C LEU A 57 -5.97 -11.65 -15.45
N VAL A 58 -6.70 -10.71 -14.87
CA VAL A 58 -6.63 -9.29 -15.19
C VAL A 58 -5.92 -8.57 -14.06
N VAL A 59 -4.82 -7.90 -14.36
CA VAL A 59 -4.16 -6.95 -13.46
C VAL A 59 -4.68 -5.53 -13.76
N PHE A 60 -5.28 -4.88 -12.77
CA PHE A 60 -5.78 -3.53 -12.92
C PHE A 60 -4.64 -2.51 -12.92
N GLY A 61 -4.58 -1.66 -13.94
CA GLY A 61 -3.54 -0.64 -14.08
C GLY A 61 -2.21 -1.16 -14.63
N GLU A 62 -2.17 -2.37 -15.19
CA GLU A 62 -0.97 -2.97 -15.80
C GLU A 62 -0.29 -2.05 -16.83
N LYS A 63 -1.07 -1.33 -17.63
CA LYS A 63 -0.59 -0.42 -18.69
C LYS A 63 -0.34 1.01 -18.20
N SER A 64 -0.40 1.24 -16.89
CA SER A 64 -0.21 2.56 -16.27
C SER A 64 1.12 2.61 -15.53
N ASP A 65 1.67 3.81 -15.38
CA ASP A 65 2.83 4.03 -14.53
C ASP A 65 2.42 3.88 -13.06
N ARG A 66 3.03 2.93 -12.34
CA ARG A 66 2.69 2.56 -10.95
C ARG A 66 3.91 2.67 -10.05
N ILE A 67 3.69 3.07 -8.80
CA ILE A 67 4.70 3.04 -7.73
C ILE A 67 5.19 1.61 -7.37
N GLY A 68 4.56 0.56 -7.92
CA GLY A 68 5.14 -0.78 -8.00
C GLY A 68 5.07 -1.65 -6.75
N ASN A 69 4.37 -1.23 -5.70
CA ASN A 69 4.26 -1.99 -4.44
C ASN A 69 2.89 -2.63 -4.19
N VAL A 70 1.94 -2.46 -5.10
CA VAL A 70 0.58 -3.01 -5.00
C VAL A 70 0.16 -3.60 -6.35
N SER A 71 -0.37 -4.82 -6.29
CA SER A 71 -1.06 -5.45 -7.40
C SER A 71 -2.53 -5.69 -7.02
N ASN A 72 -3.43 -5.16 -7.85
CA ASN A 72 -4.86 -5.45 -7.76
C ASN A 72 -5.25 -6.27 -8.97
N PHE A 73 -5.90 -7.41 -8.76
CA PHE A 73 -6.19 -8.36 -9.83
C PHE A 73 -7.56 -9.02 -9.67
N ALA A 74 -8.03 -9.62 -10.76
CA ALA A 74 -9.22 -10.47 -10.77
C ALA A 74 -9.01 -11.65 -11.72
N VAL A 75 -9.61 -12.79 -11.38
CA VAL A 75 -9.72 -13.94 -12.28
C VAL A 75 -11.20 -14.06 -12.69
N PRO A 76 -11.54 -14.03 -13.98
CA PRO A 76 -12.91 -14.19 -14.44
C PRO A 76 -13.60 -15.43 -13.84
N GLY A 77 -14.82 -15.24 -13.34
CA GLY A 77 -15.60 -16.31 -12.69
C GLY A 77 -15.21 -16.62 -11.24
N LEU A 78 -14.10 -16.07 -10.73
CA LEU A 78 -13.71 -16.21 -9.33
C LEU A 78 -14.26 -15.04 -8.49
N LYS A 79 -15.06 -15.35 -7.47
CA LYS A 79 -15.54 -14.35 -6.52
C LYS A 79 -14.40 -13.90 -5.61
N ASN A 80 -14.28 -12.59 -5.39
CA ASN A 80 -13.25 -12.01 -4.52
C ASN A 80 -13.26 -12.62 -3.10
N SER A 81 -14.43 -12.79 -2.48
CA SER A 81 -14.52 -13.43 -1.15
C SER A 81 -13.95 -14.85 -1.13
N VAL A 82 -14.12 -15.62 -2.21
CA VAL A 82 -13.57 -16.98 -2.34
C VAL A 82 -12.06 -16.93 -2.52
N ALA A 83 -11.55 -16.02 -3.34
CA ALA A 83 -10.12 -15.81 -3.51
C ALA A 83 -9.45 -15.41 -2.18
N MET A 84 -10.00 -14.42 -1.48
CA MET A 84 -9.52 -13.93 -0.18
C MET A 84 -9.51 -15.04 0.87
N MET A 85 -10.60 -15.81 1.00
CA MET A 85 -10.64 -16.95 1.93
C MET A 85 -9.60 -18.02 1.57
N GLY A 86 -9.44 -18.33 0.28
CA GLY A 86 -8.45 -19.32 -0.16
C GLY A 86 -7.01 -18.88 0.12
N LEU A 87 -6.70 -17.60 -0.10
CA LEU A 87 -5.40 -17.02 0.20
C LEU A 87 -5.13 -16.96 1.70
N ASP A 88 -6.12 -16.60 2.51
CA ASP A 88 -6.02 -16.61 3.98
C ASP A 88 -5.72 -18.01 4.53
N LEU A 89 -6.37 -19.05 3.99
CA LEU A 89 -6.08 -20.45 4.35
C LEU A 89 -4.66 -20.89 3.98
N LEU A 90 -4.03 -20.23 3.01
CA LEU A 90 -2.63 -20.43 2.65
C LEU A 90 -1.67 -19.53 3.46
N GLY A 91 -2.18 -18.75 4.41
CA GLY A 91 -1.42 -17.83 5.25
C GLY A 91 -1.07 -16.51 4.57
N LEU A 92 -1.74 -16.17 3.47
CA LEU A 92 -1.53 -14.93 2.71
C LEU A 92 -2.61 -13.90 3.07
N SER A 93 -2.19 -12.81 3.71
CA SER A 93 -3.07 -11.69 4.04
C SER A 93 -3.23 -10.75 2.84
N VAL A 94 -4.46 -10.58 2.36
CA VAL A 94 -4.82 -9.73 1.23
C VAL A 94 -6.03 -8.85 1.56
N SER A 95 -6.31 -7.86 0.70
CA SER A 95 -7.41 -6.91 0.86
C SER A 95 -8.18 -6.71 -0.44
N SER A 96 -9.44 -6.29 -0.31
CA SER A 96 -10.30 -5.82 -1.42
C SER A 96 -10.35 -4.31 -1.50
#